data_AF-A0A8H3IPI7-F1
#
_entry.id   AF-A0A8H3IPI7-F1
#
_cell.length_a   1.000
_cell.length_b   1.000
_cell.length_c   1.000
_cell.angle_alpha   90.00
_cell.angle_beta   90.00
_cell.angle_gamma   90.00
#
_symmetry.space_group_name_H-M   'P 1'
#
loop_
_entity.id
_entity.type
_entity.pdbx_description
1 polymer ?
#
loop_
_entity_poly.entity_id
_entity_poly.type
_entity_poly.pdbx_seq_one_letter_code
_entity_poly.pdbx_strand_id
1 'polypeptide(L)'
;MPTTRLQSGETPRKTERPGFVQTPRQRRTRKSNVLDRTSLDSDASEQSPGVDSTSNGTAKTNGKSNGHVRSPRSTSKRATVASDPRVDNSGHFEFGGPWGVGAMMIGFPMLMYYMWIGATYYDGHFPLPAQGENYSDFARHLASLVYHGAFPSIKAWTMYWVFFVFEAACYLYLPGVYVHGKPLQHEGGKSLIYYCSGLWSFYTTIVVAALLHLTGVFKLYTILDEFGPLMSVAILSGFIVSIVAYVSALYRGVEHRMTGSHVYDFFVGAELNPRLFGLLDFKMFFEVRLPWFILLMISVATAARQYESFGWVSGEVGFLVLAHL
;
A
#
# COMPACT_ATOMS: atom_id res chain seq x y z
N MET A 1 32.78 57.33 -16.96
CA MET A 1 33.72 56.80 -17.97
C MET A 1 34.25 55.46 -17.46
N PRO A 2 34.52 54.46 -18.30
CA PRO A 2 33.55 53.80 -19.19
C PRO A 2 33.71 52.24 -19.22
N THR A 3 32.68 51.54 -19.72
CA THR A 3 32.69 50.32 -20.59
C THR A 3 33.57 49.10 -20.19
N THR A 4 33.13 47.84 -20.31
CA THR A 4 32.69 47.23 -21.57
C THR A 4 32.06 45.85 -21.34
N ARG A 5 31.06 45.57 -22.18
CA ARG A 5 30.29 44.33 -22.39
C ARG A 5 31.10 43.36 -23.29
N LEU A 6 31.16 42.09 -22.94
CA LEU A 6 31.47 40.93 -23.81
C LEU A 6 30.48 39.84 -23.35
N GLN A 7 29.33 39.59 -23.96
CA GLN A 7 29.09 39.05 -25.30
C GLN A 7 30.02 37.88 -25.64
N SER A 8 29.78 36.75 -24.99
CA SER A 8 29.99 35.43 -25.59
C SER A 8 28.76 34.59 -25.25
N GLY A 9 27.84 34.52 -26.21
CA GLY A 9 26.75 33.55 -26.20
C GLY A 9 27.25 32.30 -26.91
N GLU A 10 27.67 31.30 -26.16
CA GLU A 10 27.82 29.94 -26.66
C GLU A 10 27.20 28.96 -25.67
N THR A 11 26.14 28.29 -26.09
CA THR A 11 25.59 27.11 -25.42
C THR A 11 26.59 25.96 -25.51
N PRO A 12 26.71 25.07 -24.50
CA PRO A 12 27.65 23.95 -24.54
C PRO A 12 27.38 23.05 -25.76
N ARG A 13 28.40 22.89 -26.61
CA ARG A 13 28.33 22.03 -27.80
C ARG A 13 28.37 20.56 -27.36
N LYS A 14 27.36 19.78 -27.77
CA LYS A 14 27.26 18.35 -27.50
C LYS A 14 28.42 17.61 -28.18
N THR A 15 29.15 16.78 -27.44
CA THR A 15 30.24 15.95 -27.96
C THR A 15 29.67 14.89 -28.89
N GLU A 16 29.96 14.97 -30.18
CA GLU A 16 29.65 13.92 -31.15
C GLU A 16 30.69 12.81 -31.04
N ARG A 17 30.24 11.56 -30.80
CA ARG A 17 31.07 10.36 -30.87
C ARG A 17 30.80 9.69 -32.22
N PRO A 18 31.82 9.45 -33.07
CA PRO A 18 31.61 8.76 -34.35
C PRO A 18 31.09 7.34 -34.08
N GLY A 19 29.95 6.99 -34.69
CA GLY A 19 29.26 5.69 -34.52
C GLY A 19 27.95 5.72 -33.73
N PHE A 20 27.52 6.87 -33.21
CA PHE A 20 26.26 6.99 -32.47
C PHE A 20 25.09 7.44 -33.39
N VAL A 21 24.09 6.57 -33.57
CA VAL A 21 22.84 6.93 -34.27
C VAL A 21 21.81 7.41 -33.25
N GLN A 22 21.42 8.68 -33.30
CA GLN A 22 20.34 9.23 -32.45
C GLN A 22 18.97 8.74 -32.94
N THR A 23 18.20 8.11 -32.07
CA THR A 23 16.81 7.73 -32.34
C THR A 23 15.88 8.97 -32.33
N PRO A 24 14.89 9.08 -33.22
CA PRO A 24 14.04 10.26 -33.30
C PRO A 24 13.14 10.40 -32.07
N ARG A 25 13.30 11.48 -31.30
CA ARG A 25 12.40 11.81 -30.19
C ARG A 25 11.19 12.57 -30.72
N GLN A 26 10.00 11.96 -30.66
CA GLN A 26 8.74 12.66 -30.96
C GLN A 26 8.51 13.81 -29.96
N ARG A 27 8.43 15.03 -30.49
CA ARG A 27 8.13 16.24 -29.72
C ARG A 27 6.62 16.34 -29.51
N ARG A 28 6.12 15.91 -28.34
CA ARG A 28 4.74 16.20 -27.91
C ARG A 28 4.65 17.65 -27.44
N THR A 29 4.11 18.54 -28.28
CA THR A 29 3.67 19.87 -27.87
C THR A 29 2.31 19.76 -27.19
N ARG A 30 2.24 20.10 -25.90
CA ARG A 30 0.99 20.19 -25.15
C ARG A 30 0.50 21.64 -25.24
N LYS A 31 -0.53 21.90 -26.07
CA LYS A 31 -1.25 23.18 -26.08
C LYS A 31 -2.20 23.19 -24.87
N SER A 32 -2.05 24.17 -23.99
CA SER A 32 -3.05 24.54 -22.99
C SER A 32 -3.95 25.62 -23.60
N ASN A 33 -5.25 25.36 -23.70
CA ASN A 33 -6.24 26.41 -23.94
C ASN A 33 -7.20 26.49 -22.76
N VAL A 34 -7.26 27.70 -22.21
CA VAL A 34 -8.16 28.19 -21.17
C VAL A 34 -9.55 28.43 -21.78
N LEU A 35 -10.56 28.32 -20.92
CA LEU A 35 -11.99 28.55 -21.12
C LEU A 35 -12.36 29.72 -22.04
N ASP A 36 -13.43 29.54 -22.81
CA ASP A 36 -14.39 30.63 -23.04
C ASP A 36 -15.83 30.10 -23.07
N ARG A 37 -16.72 30.84 -22.40
CA ARG A 37 -18.17 30.61 -22.29
C ARG A 37 -18.85 31.70 -23.13
N THR A 38 -19.51 31.36 -24.23
CA THR A 38 -20.75 32.06 -24.62
C THR A 38 -21.56 31.31 -25.69
N SER A 39 -22.84 31.11 -25.36
CA SER A 39 -24.08 31.24 -26.16
C SER A 39 -24.23 30.59 -27.55
N LEU A 40 -25.31 29.82 -27.70
CA LEU A 40 -26.43 29.91 -28.67
C LEU A 40 -27.47 28.85 -28.21
N ASP A 41 -28.60 29.19 -27.56
CA ASP A 41 -29.93 29.50 -28.15
C ASP A 41 -30.27 28.61 -29.36
N SER A 42 -31.41 27.92 -29.49
CA SER A 42 -32.80 28.12 -29.05
C SER A 42 -33.51 26.73 -29.00
N ASP A 43 -34.55 26.50 -28.22
CA ASP A 43 -35.93 26.83 -28.59
C ASP A 43 -36.84 27.07 -27.37
N ALA A 44 -37.58 28.18 -27.47
CA ALA A 44 -38.70 28.59 -26.64
C ALA A 44 -39.92 27.68 -26.90
N SER A 45 -40.80 27.48 -25.93
CA SER A 45 -42.04 28.25 -25.74
C SER A 45 -42.86 27.53 -24.64
N GLU A 46 -43.69 28.12 -23.78
CA GLU A 46 -44.13 29.49 -23.56
C GLU A 46 -44.83 29.52 -22.18
N GLN A 47 -44.57 30.61 -21.44
CA GLN A 47 -45.50 31.42 -20.63
C GLN A 47 -46.36 30.82 -19.49
N SER A 48 -45.89 31.15 -18.27
CA SER A 48 -46.56 31.72 -17.06
C SER A 48 -47.70 32.74 -17.37
N PRO A 49 -48.43 33.41 -16.42
CA PRO A 49 -48.06 33.72 -15.02
C PRO A 49 -49.20 33.92 -13.98
N GLY A 50 -48.84 34.36 -12.76
CA GLY A 50 -49.74 35.04 -11.80
C GLY A 50 -49.53 34.61 -10.33
N VAL A 51 -48.65 35.23 -9.53
CA VAL A 51 -48.73 36.52 -8.80
C VAL A 51 -49.46 36.45 -7.44
N ASP A 52 -48.67 36.77 -6.41
CA ASP A 52 -48.89 37.46 -5.12
C ASP A 52 -49.87 37.03 -4.01
N SER A 53 -49.32 37.19 -2.79
CA SER A 53 -49.88 37.82 -1.59
C SER A 53 -50.35 36.97 -0.39
N THR A 54 -49.63 37.16 0.72
CA THR A 54 -50.06 37.44 2.10
C THR A 54 -51.50 37.10 2.55
N SER A 55 -51.64 36.34 3.65
CA SER A 55 -52.25 36.80 4.91
C SER A 55 -52.68 35.65 5.85
N ASN A 56 -52.63 35.93 7.15
CA ASN A 56 -53.09 35.12 8.28
C ASN A 56 -54.61 34.95 8.30
N GLY A 57 -55.10 33.80 8.77
CA GLY A 57 -56.52 33.62 9.11
C GLY A 57 -56.82 32.29 9.79
N THR A 58 -56.85 32.30 11.13
CA THR A 58 -57.48 31.26 11.95
C THR A 58 -58.97 31.14 11.67
N ALA A 59 -59.47 29.92 11.42
CA ALA A 59 -60.87 29.57 11.63
C ALA A 59 -61.02 28.08 11.99
N LYS A 60 -61.56 27.82 13.18
CA LYS A 60 -62.07 26.51 13.61
C LYS A 60 -63.41 26.26 12.92
N THR A 61 -63.60 25.09 12.33
CA THR A 61 -64.93 24.50 12.13
C THR A 61 -64.88 22.98 12.30
N ASN A 62 -65.68 22.49 13.24
CA ASN A 62 -66.03 21.09 13.43
C ASN A 62 -66.86 20.58 12.24
N GLY A 63 -66.47 19.45 11.66
CA GLY A 63 -67.28 18.69 10.73
C GLY A 63 -67.06 17.20 10.96
N LYS A 64 -68.00 16.54 11.63
CA LYS A 64 -68.08 15.07 11.69
C LYS A 64 -68.61 14.59 10.34
N SER A 65 -67.86 13.72 9.66
CA SER A 65 -68.42 12.85 8.61
C SER A 65 -67.72 11.49 8.63
N ASN A 66 -68.54 10.46 8.78
CA ASN A 66 -68.17 9.04 8.82
C ASN A 66 -67.30 8.64 7.63
N GLY A 67 -66.06 8.24 7.92
CA GLY A 67 -65.12 7.68 6.96
C GLY A 67 -64.80 6.24 7.31
N HIS A 68 -65.31 5.33 6.47
CA HIS A 68 -65.02 3.91 6.36
C HIS A 68 -63.61 3.52 6.85
N VAL A 69 -63.53 2.67 7.88
CA VAL A 69 -62.27 2.03 8.30
C VAL A 69 -61.78 1.15 7.15
N ARG A 70 -60.75 1.62 6.44
CA ARG A 70 -60.00 0.83 5.48
C ARG A 70 -58.73 0.38 6.20
N SER A 71 -58.69 -0.92 6.52
CA SER A 71 -57.54 -1.58 7.12
C SER A 71 -56.25 -1.18 6.38
N PRO A 72 -55.15 -0.79 7.07
CA PRO A 72 -53.92 -0.46 6.39
C PRO A 72 -53.38 -1.75 5.76
N ARG A 73 -53.51 -1.81 4.44
CA ARG A 73 -52.80 -2.76 3.58
C ARG A 73 -51.34 -2.75 4.02
N SER A 74 -50.86 -3.90 4.48
CA SER A 74 -49.46 -4.05 4.83
C SER A 74 -48.64 -3.65 3.62
N THR A 75 -48.06 -2.46 3.67
CA THR A 75 -46.84 -2.17 2.92
C THR A 75 -45.84 -3.15 3.49
N SER A 76 -45.72 -4.28 2.81
CA SER A 76 -44.54 -5.14 2.83
C SER A 76 -43.35 -4.20 2.76
N LYS A 77 -42.81 -3.87 3.94
CA LYS A 77 -41.44 -3.41 4.05
C LYS A 77 -40.69 -4.54 3.41
N ARG A 78 -40.18 -4.29 2.20
CA ARG A 78 -39.16 -5.12 1.57
C ARG A 78 -38.09 -5.26 2.63
N ALA A 79 -38.14 -6.38 3.36
CA ALA A 79 -37.08 -6.76 4.26
C ALA A 79 -35.87 -6.80 3.34
N THR A 80 -34.98 -5.82 3.48
CA THR A 80 -33.60 -6.00 3.09
C THR A 80 -33.22 -7.26 3.85
N VAL A 81 -33.18 -8.39 3.14
CA VAL A 81 -32.69 -9.66 3.66
C VAL A 81 -31.42 -9.28 4.39
N ALA A 82 -31.38 -9.49 5.70
CA ALA A 82 -30.16 -9.34 6.47
C ALA A 82 -29.20 -10.39 5.89
N SER A 83 -28.46 -9.99 4.86
CA SER A 83 -27.48 -10.83 4.20
C SER A 83 -26.48 -11.19 5.28
N ASP A 84 -26.27 -12.49 5.49
CA ASP A 84 -25.27 -12.98 6.43
C ASP A 84 -23.94 -12.26 6.13
N PRO A 85 -23.38 -11.47 7.07
CA PRO A 85 -22.13 -10.72 6.84
C PRO A 85 -20.94 -11.63 6.53
N ARG A 86 -21.09 -12.95 6.70
CA ARG A 86 -20.11 -13.95 6.30
C ARG A 86 -20.04 -14.18 4.79
N VAL A 87 -21.12 -13.92 4.04
CA VAL A 87 -21.21 -14.26 2.61
C VAL A 87 -21.33 -13.01 1.77
N ASP A 88 -20.41 -12.84 0.82
CA ASP A 88 -20.53 -11.79 -0.17
C ASP A 88 -21.55 -12.17 -1.25
N ASN A 89 -22.74 -11.58 -1.15
CA ASN A 89 -23.80 -11.78 -2.14
C ASN A 89 -23.77 -10.72 -3.26
N SER A 90 -22.76 -9.85 -3.29
CA SER A 90 -22.67 -8.77 -4.29
C SER A 90 -22.34 -9.27 -5.70
N GLY A 91 -21.77 -10.48 -5.83
CA GLY A 91 -21.38 -11.06 -7.11
C GLY A 91 -20.26 -10.30 -7.84
N HIS A 92 -19.64 -9.32 -7.17
CA HIS A 92 -18.61 -8.47 -7.74
C HIS A 92 -17.23 -8.92 -7.27
N PHE A 93 -16.45 -9.51 -8.18
CA PHE A 93 -15.05 -9.83 -7.91
C PHE A 93 -14.17 -8.61 -8.17
N GLU A 94 -13.37 -8.23 -7.19
CA GLU A 94 -12.29 -7.26 -7.35
C GLU A 94 -11.08 -7.94 -8.03
N PHE A 95 -10.11 -7.16 -8.51
CA PHE A 95 -8.81 -7.70 -8.98
C PHE A 95 -8.86 -8.76 -10.10
N GLY A 96 -9.95 -8.80 -10.90
CA GLY A 96 -10.12 -9.79 -11.96
C GLY A 96 -10.50 -11.19 -11.46
N GLY A 97 -11.00 -11.29 -10.22
CA GLY A 97 -11.45 -12.55 -9.62
C GLY A 97 -10.32 -13.54 -9.33
N PRO A 98 -10.65 -14.83 -9.16
CA PRO A 98 -9.69 -15.82 -8.68
C PRO A 98 -8.43 -15.97 -9.53
N TRP A 99 -8.57 -15.84 -10.85
CA TRP A 99 -7.44 -15.92 -11.79
C TRP A 99 -6.53 -14.70 -11.73
N GLY A 100 -7.10 -13.49 -11.66
CA GLY A 100 -6.32 -12.25 -11.55
C GLY A 100 -5.57 -12.18 -10.23
N VAL A 101 -6.25 -12.55 -9.15
CA VAL A 101 -5.67 -12.69 -7.81
C VAL A 101 -4.53 -13.72 -7.80
N GLY A 102 -4.76 -14.92 -8.34
CA GLY A 102 -3.72 -15.95 -8.41
C GLY A 102 -2.49 -15.49 -9.19
N ALA A 103 -2.70 -14.77 -10.30
CA ALA A 103 -1.61 -14.16 -11.06
C ALA A 103 -0.85 -13.09 -10.25
N MET A 104 -1.54 -12.28 -9.44
CA MET A 104 -0.90 -11.28 -8.57
C MET A 104 -0.09 -11.92 -7.43
N MET A 105 -0.63 -12.97 -6.80
CA MET A 105 0.05 -13.71 -5.73
C MET A 105 1.39 -14.28 -6.18
N ILE A 106 1.50 -14.72 -7.43
CA ILE A 106 2.74 -15.26 -8.00
C ILE A 106 3.57 -14.14 -8.63
N GLY A 107 2.93 -13.22 -9.34
CA GLY A 107 3.56 -12.17 -10.12
C GLY A 107 4.27 -11.12 -9.29
N PHE A 108 3.71 -10.67 -8.16
CA PHE A 108 4.37 -9.66 -7.32
C PHE A 108 5.66 -10.16 -6.67
N PRO A 109 5.71 -11.36 -6.04
CA PRO A 109 6.97 -11.92 -5.58
C PRO A 109 7.99 -12.11 -6.69
N MET A 110 7.58 -12.62 -7.86
CA MET A 110 8.48 -12.77 -9.03
C MET A 110 9.04 -11.42 -9.50
N LEU A 111 8.20 -10.38 -9.54
CA LEU A 111 8.62 -9.02 -9.88
C LEU A 111 9.63 -8.48 -8.87
N MET A 112 9.44 -8.74 -7.57
CA MET A 112 10.41 -8.34 -6.55
C MET A 112 11.77 -8.99 -6.78
N TYR A 113 11.82 -10.30 -7.05
CA TYR A 113 13.07 -10.98 -7.41
C TYR A 113 13.70 -10.39 -8.67
N TYR A 114 12.91 -10.13 -9.71
CA TYR A 114 13.39 -9.55 -10.96
C TYR A 114 14.02 -8.16 -10.74
N MET A 115 13.34 -7.29 -9.98
CA MET A 115 13.87 -5.95 -9.64
C MET A 115 15.12 -6.03 -8.78
N TRP A 116 15.17 -6.95 -7.81
CA TRP A 116 16.34 -7.17 -6.97
C TRP A 116 17.55 -7.67 -7.78
N ILE A 117 17.35 -8.58 -8.73
CA ILE A 117 18.41 -9.04 -9.64
C ILE A 117 18.96 -7.87 -10.45
N GLY A 118 18.06 -7.04 -11.00
CA GLY A 118 18.45 -5.84 -11.74
C GLY A 118 19.29 -4.88 -10.89
N ALA A 119 18.85 -4.63 -9.67
CA ALA A 119 19.54 -3.77 -8.72
C ALA A 119 20.91 -4.31 -8.29
N THR A 120 21.04 -5.63 -8.11
CA THR A 120 22.24 -6.24 -7.49
C THR A 120 23.29 -6.68 -8.51
N TYR A 121 22.87 -7.24 -9.66
CA TYR A 121 23.76 -7.88 -10.63
C TYR A 121 23.86 -7.14 -11.97
N TYR A 122 22.96 -6.20 -12.26
CA TYR A 122 22.91 -5.45 -13.51
C TYR A 122 23.05 -3.94 -13.30
N ASP A 123 23.71 -3.51 -12.22
CA ASP A 123 23.96 -2.09 -11.90
C ASP A 123 22.68 -1.21 -11.90
N GLY A 124 21.54 -1.78 -11.51
CA GLY A 124 20.25 -1.08 -11.49
C GLY A 124 19.50 -1.07 -12.83
N HIS A 125 20.03 -1.72 -13.87
CA HIS A 125 19.33 -1.89 -15.14
C HIS A 125 18.36 -3.07 -15.12
N PHE A 126 17.41 -3.06 -16.06
CA PHE A 126 16.51 -4.19 -16.25
C PHE A 126 17.28 -5.40 -16.78
N PRO A 127 17.19 -6.58 -16.12
CA PRO A 127 17.77 -7.80 -16.65
C PRO A 127 17.15 -8.13 -18.02
N LEU A 128 18.00 -8.11 -19.05
CA LEU A 128 17.62 -8.41 -20.43
C LEU A 128 18.43 -9.62 -20.91
N PRO A 129 17.85 -10.48 -21.77
CA PRO A 129 18.59 -11.58 -22.36
C PRO A 129 19.72 -11.05 -23.23
N ALA A 130 20.86 -11.77 -23.24
CA ALA A 130 21.96 -11.44 -24.12
C ALA A 130 21.56 -11.63 -25.60
N GLN A 131 22.27 -10.97 -26.52
CA GLN A 131 21.96 -11.07 -27.96
C GLN A 131 22.06 -12.53 -28.43
N GLY A 132 20.93 -13.12 -28.82
CA GLY A 132 20.83 -14.51 -29.29
C GLY A 132 20.65 -15.55 -28.18
N GLU A 133 20.51 -15.16 -26.92
CA GLU A 133 20.20 -16.07 -25.82
C GLU A 133 18.75 -16.56 -25.91
N ASN A 134 18.55 -17.86 -25.72
CA ASN A 134 17.22 -18.43 -25.66
C ASN A 134 16.52 -18.01 -24.36
N TYR A 135 15.24 -17.63 -24.43
CA TYR A 135 14.46 -17.18 -23.27
C TYR A 135 14.44 -18.18 -22.11
N SER A 136 14.50 -19.49 -22.40
CA SER A 136 14.58 -20.52 -21.36
C SER A 136 15.90 -20.51 -20.60
N ASP A 137 17.00 -20.21 -21.29
CA ASP A 137 18.33 -20.18 -20.69
C ASP A 137 18.48 -18.94 -19.82
N PHE A 138 17.97 -17.80 -20.30
CA PHE A 138 17.86 -16.57 -19.53
C PHE A 138 17.03 -16.78 -18.24
N ALA A 139 15.88 -17.47 -18.33
CA ALA A 139 15.07 -17.76 -17.14
C ALA A 139 15.79 -18.67 -16.13
N ARG A 140 16.55 -19.68 -16.59
CA ARG A 140 17.38 -20.52 -15.72
C ARG A 140 18.52 -19.72 -15.09
N HIS A 141 19.12 -18.81 -15.84
CA HIS A 141 20.14 -17.90 -15.32
C HIS A 141 19.59 -17.04 -14.18
N LEU A 142 18.45 -16.37 -14.40
CA LEU A 142 17.77 -15.60 -13.35
C LEU A 142 17.43 -16.46 -12.12
N ALA A 143 16.91 -17.67 -12.33
CA ALA A 143 16.60 -18.59 -11.25
C ALA A 143 17.86 -19.00 -10.46
N SER A 144 18.99 -19.20 -11.14
CA SER A 144 20.28 -19.46 -10.51
C SER A 144 20.75 -18.29 -9.65
N LEU A 145 20.60 -17.05 -10.14
CA LEU A 145 20.92 -15.84 -9.37
C LEU A 145 20.07 -15.73 -8.10
N VAL A 146 18.76 -16.01 -8.20
CA VAL A 146 17.87 -16.05 -7.02
C VAL A 146 18.31 -17.15 -6.06
N TYR A 147 18.62 -18.33 -6.57
CA TYR A 147 19.03 -19.45 -5.73
C TYR A 147 20.33 -19.17 -4.98
N HIS A 148 21.31 -18.52 -5.61
CA HIS A 148 22.60 -18.25 -4.97
C HIS A 148 22.60 -16.99 -4.11
N GLY A 149 21.93 -15.93 -4.55
CA GLY A 149 21.98 -14.63 -3.87
C GLY A 149 20.77 -14.31 -3.00
N ALA A 150 19.66 -15.04 -3.13
CA ALA A 150 18.45 -14.84 -2.33
C ALA A 150 17.97 -16.14 -1.65
N PHE A 151 18.87 -17.10 -1.43
CA PHE A 151 18.53 -18.29 -0.64
C PHE A 151 18.11 -17.88 0.79
N PRO A 152 16.98 -18.38 1.32
CA PRO A 152 16.52 -18.04 2.66
C PRO A 152 17.40 -18.71 3.72
N SER A 153 18.55 -18.09 4.01
CA SER A 153 19.54 -18.59 4.96
C SER A 153 19.01 -18.57 6.40
N ILE A 154 19.54 -19.44 7.26
CA ILE A 154 19.18 -19.49 8.69
C ILE A 154 19.49 -18.14 9.37
N LYS A 155 20.56 -17.48 8.94
CA LYS A 155 20.92 -16.12 9.40
C LYS A 155 19.82 -15.13 9.06
N ALA A 156 19.31 -15.12 7.82
CA ALA A 156 18.22 -14.24 7.41
C ALA A 156 16.92 -14.53 8.15
N TRP A 157 16.57 -15.81 8.35
CA TRP A 157 15.44 -16.22 9.20
C TRP A 157 15.56 -15.66 10.60
N THR A 158 16.74 -15.81 11.21
CA THR A 158 17.00 -15.34 12.57
C THR A 158 16.89 -13.82 12.64
N MET A 159 17.51 -13.08 11.72
CA MET A 159 17.44 -11.60 11.70
C MET A 159 16.00 -11.11 11.55
N TYR A 160 15.25 -11.64 10.60
CA TYR A 160 13.87 -11.23 10.34
C TYR A 160 12.94 -11.55 11.51
N TRP A 161 13.00 -12.77 12.05
CA TRP A 161 12.09 -13.18 13.13
C TRP A 161 12.48 -12.60 14.49
N VAL A 162 13.76 -12.38 14.77
CA VAL A 162 14.18 -11.63 15.97
C VAL A 162 13.62 -10.22 15.91
N PHE A 163 13.73 -9.54 14.75
CA PHE A 163 13.13 -8.22 14.56
C PHE A 163 11.60 -8.26 14.71
N PHE A 164 10.94 -9.23 14.09
CA PHE A 164 9.49 -9.43 14.20
C PHE A 164 9.03 -9.59 15.65
N VAL A 165 9.67 -10.49 16.41
CA VAL A 165 9.34 -10.75 17.82
C VAL A 165 9.68 -9.55 18.70
N PHE A 166 10.78 -8.87 18.43
CA PHE A 166 11.16 -7.64 19.12
C PHE A 166 10.08 -6.55 18.94
N GLU A 167 9.62 -6.33 17.71
CA GLU A 167 8.55 -5.37 17.42
C GLU A 167 7.21 -5.77 18.06
N ALA A 168 6.91 -7.08 18.09
CA ALA A 168 5.72 -7.60 18.77
C ALA A 168 5.82 -7.40 20.30
N ALA A 169 7.00 -7.57 20.89
CA ALA A 169 7.24 -7.27 22.30
C ALA A 169 7.11 -5.77 22.57
N CYS A 170 7.69 -4.92 21.73
CA CYS A 170 7.54 -3.47 21.80
C CYS A 170 6.06 -3.06 21.71
N TYR A 171 5.28 -3.71 20.86
CA TYR A 171 3.83 -3.48 20.75
C TYR A 171 3.12 -3.70 22.09
N LEU A 172 3.44 -4.80 22.77
CA LEU A 172 2.75 -5.23 23.99
C LEU A 172 3.20 -4.48 25.25
N TYR A 173 4.49 -4.17 25.37
CA TYR A 173 5.08 -3.67 26.62
C TYR A 173 5.33 -2.16 26.65
N LEU A 174 5.54 -1.51 25.50
CA LEU A 174 5.85 -0.09 25.49
C LEU A 174 4.59 0.76 25.72
N PRO A 175 4.73 1.94 26.36
CA PRO A 175 3.62 2.82 26.62
C PRO A 175 2.97 3.30 25.31
N GLY A 176 1.63 3.36 25.33
CA GLY A 176 0.82 3.69 24.18
C GLY A 176 -0.54 4.25 24.60
N VAL A 177 -1.27 4.77 23.63
CA VAL A 177 -2.60 5.36 23.83
C VAL A 177 -3.67 4.43 23.28
N TYR A 178 -4.79 4.32 23.98
CA TYR A 178 -5.96 3.60 23.50
C TYR A 178 -6.83 4.51 22.64
N VAL A 179 -7.13 4.08 21.42
CA VAL A 179 -7.96 4.83 20.48
C VAL A 179 -9.08 3.95 19.94
N HIS A 180 -10.28 4.53 19.80
CA HIS A 180 -11.42 3.87 19.20
C HIS A 180 -11.35 3.93 17.68
N GLY A 181 -11.44 2.78 17.02
CA GLY A 181 -11.53 2.69 15.57
C GLY A 181 -12.92 3.00 15.04
N LYS A 182 -13.08 2.88 13.73
CA LYS A 182 -14.38 3.05 13.07
C LYS A 182 -15.37 1.98 13.57
N PRO A 183 -16.65 2.33 13.77
CA PRO A 183 -17.66 1.35 14.16
C PRO A 183 -17.90 0.35 13.02
N LEU A 184 -17.85 -0.94 13.33
CA LEU A 184 -18.08 -2.03 12.36
C LEU A 184 -19.58 -2.28 12.24
N GLN A 185 -20.15 -2.00 11.06
CA GLN A 185 -21.58 -2.22 10.82
C GLN A 185 -21.98 -3.69 10.95
N HIS A 186 -21.10 -4.62 10.56
CA HIS A 186 -21.37 -6.06 10.64
C HIS A 186 -21.31 -6.63 12.07
N GLU A 187 -20.74 -5.91 13.04
CA GLU A 187 -20.74 -6.31 14.46
C GLU A 187 -21.78 -5.54 15.29
N GLY A 188 -22.79 -4.97 14.63
CA GLY A 188 -23.82 -4.18 15.31
C GLY A 188 -23.32 -2.81 15.79
N GLY A 189 -22.32 -2.23 15.13
CA GLY A 189 -21.80 -0.91 15.44
C GLY A 189 -20.73 -0.88 16.53
N LYS A 190 -20.16 -2.03 16.91
CA LYS A 190 -19.04 -2.08 17.85
C LYS A 190 -17.82 -1.35 17.28
N SER A 191 -17.21 -0.50 18.10
CA SER A 191 -15.94 0.14 17.80
C SER A 191 -14.82 -0.64 18.47
N LEU A 192 -13.85 -1.08 17.67
CA LEU A 192 -12.68 -1.79 18.15
C LEU A 192 -11.73 -0.80 18.84
N ILE A 193 -11.27 -1.14 20.04
CA ILE A 193 -10.23 -0.39 20.74
C ILE A 193 -8.87 -0.85 20.20
N TYR A 194 -8.00 0.10 19.88
CA TYR A 194 -6.64 -0.11 19.38
C TYR A 194 -5.63 0.45 20.37
N TYR A 195 -4.60 -0.33 20.68
CA TYR A 195 -3.46 0.12 21.47
C TYR A 195 -2.36 0.67 20.55
N CYS A 196 -2.14 1.97 20.61
CA CYS A 196 -1.22 2.70 19.74
C CYS A 196 0.08 3.05 20.48
N SER A 197 1.05 2.12 20.47
CA SER A 197 2.42 2.32 21.00
C SER A 197 3.47 2.59 19.90
N GLY A 198 3.03 3.00 18.70
CA GLY A 198 3.88 3.11 17.51
C GLY A 198 5.08 4.05 17.68
N LEU A 199 4.87 5.24 18.27
CA LEU A 199 5.94 6.23 18.47
C LEU A 199 7.04 5.73 19.41
N TRP A 200 6.66 5.19 20.57
CA TRP A 200 7.63 4.64 21.52
C TRP A 200 8.37 3.45 20.95
N SER A 201 7.68 2.59 20.20
CA SER A 201 8.31 1.46 19.54
C SER A 201 9.34 1.94 18.52
N PHE A 202 8.98 2.90 17.67
CA PHE A 202 9.88 3.49 16.68
C PHE A 202 11.17 4.06 17.29
N TYR A 203 11.05 4.92 18.31
CA TYR A 203 12.24 5.48 18.97
C TYR A 203 13.07 4.41 19.67
N THR A 204 12.42 3.42 20.30
CA THR A 204 13.13 2.31 20.95
C THR A 204 13.92 1.50 19.92
N THR A 205 13.32 1.19 18.77
CA THR A 205 13.97 0.47 17.67
C THR A 205 15.17 1.24 17.13
N ILE A 206 15.06 2.56 16.95
CA ILE A 206 16.18 3.41 16.53
C ILE A 206 17.31 3.38 17.56
N VAL A 207 17.00 3.56 18.85
CA VAL A 207 18.00 3.55 19.92
C VAL A 207 18.69 2.19 20.00
N VAL A 208 17.93 1.09 19.96
CA VAL A 208 18.48 -0.27 19.98
C VAL A 208 19.36 -0.50 18.74
N ALA A 209 18.90 -0.15 17.55
CA ALA A 209 19.70 -0.28 16.32
C ALA A 209 21.01 0.52 16.37
N ALA A 210 20.96 1.75 16.91
CA ALA A 210 22.14 2.58 17.09
C ALA A 210 23.11 1.97 18.11
N LEU A 211 22.62 1.48 19.25
CA LEU A 211 23.45 0.80 20.26
C LEU A 211 24.11 -0.46 19.70
N LEU A 212 23.36 -1.28 18.94
CA LEU A 212 23.88 -2.48 18.28
C LEU A 212 24.98 -2.15 17.27
N HIS A 213 24.84 -1.05 16.54
CA HIS A 213 25.85 -0.58 15.59
C HIS A 213 27.11 -0.05 16.30
N LEU A 214 26.95 0.79 17.32
CA LEU A 214 28.05 1.41 18.06
C LEU A 214 28.85 0.39 18.89
N THR A 215 28.18 -0.61 19.46
CA THR A 215 28.85 -1.70 20.19
C THR A 215 29.52 -2.72 19.26
N GLY A 216 29.25 -2.65 17.96
CA GLY A 216 29.80 -3.57 16.96
C GLY A 216 29.19 -4.97 17.00
N VAL A 217 28.22 -5.24 17.88
CA VAL A 217 27.52 -6.53 17.98
C VAL A 217 26.76 -6.83 16.69
N PHE A 218 26.12 -5.82 16.11
CA PHE A 218 25.43 -5.95 14.84
C PHE A 218 25.62 -4.69 14.00
N LYS A 219 26.34 -4.85 12.89
CA LYS A 219 26.59 -3.76 11.94
C LYS A 219 25.33 -3.52 11.11
N LEU A 220 24.82 -2.30 11.12
CA LEU A 220 23.54 -1.95 10.50
C LEU A 220 23.48 -2.30 9.00
N TYR A 221 24.59 -2.12 8.28
CA TYR A 221 24.73 -2.48 6.87
C TYR A 221 24.67 -3.99 6.58
N THR A 222 24.68 -4.86 7.60
CA THR A 222 24.44 -6.29 7.43
C THR A 222 23.05 -6.56 6.83
N ILE A 223 22.07 -5.66 7.08
CA ILE A 223 20.74 -5.71 6.47
C ILE A 223 20.82 -5.54 4.94
N LEU A 224 21.76 -4.71 4.45
CA LEU A 224 21.99 -4.54 3.01
C LEU A 224 22.73 -5.75 2.42
N ASP A 225 23.80 -6.19 3.09
CA ASP A 225 24.62 -7.30 2.61
C ASP A 225 23.78 -8.60 2.48
N GLU A 226 22.78 -8.78 3.33
CA GLU A 226 21.87 -9.93 3.35
C GLU A 226 20.46 -9.59 2.83
N PHE A 227 20.31 -8.54 2.01
CA PHE A 227 19.01 -8.08 1.53
C PHE A 227 18.27 -9.15 0.71
N GLY A 228 18.98 -9.87 -0.18
CA GLY A 228 18.39 -10.95 -0.99
C GLY A 228 17.76 -12.05 -0.13
N PRO A 229 18.52 -12.68 0.79
CA PRO A 229 17.99 -13.67 1.73
C PRO A 229 16.84 -13.12 2.61
N LEU A 230 16.96 -11.88 3.10
CA LEU A 230 15.92 -11.25 3.91
C LEU A 230 14.61 -11.04 3.13
N MET A 231 14.69 -10.64 1.86
CA MET A 231 13.53 -10.50 0.98
C MET A 231 12.81 -11.85 0.82
N SER A 232 13.54 -12.93 0.56
CA SER A 232 12.96 -14.28 0.45
C SER A 232 12.28 -14.72 1.74
N VAL A 233 12.93 -14.50 2.88
CA VAL A 233 12.37 -14.81 4.20
C VAL A 233 11.11 -13.99 4.48
N ALA A 234 11.09 -12.70 4.11
CA ALA A 234 9.94 -11.83 4.28
C ALA A 234 8.75 -12.29 3.41
N ILE A 235 9.00 -12.65 2.15
CA ILE A 235 7.98 -13.20 1.24
C ILE A 235 7.41 -14.51 1.82
N LEU A 236 8.28 -15.45 2.20
CA LEU A 236 7.85 -16.74 2.77
C LEU A 236 7.09 -16.56 4.08
N SER A 237 7.58 -15.70 4.98
CA SER A 237 6.92 -15.39 6.24
C SER A 237 5.56 -14.75 6.01
N GLY A 238 5.42 -13.86 5.02
CA GLY A 238 4.15 -13.28 4.62
C GLY A 238 3.14 -14.34 4.18
N PHE A 239 3.53 -15.28 3.32
CA PHE A 239 2.65 -16.39 2.92
C PHE A 239 2.28 -17.29 4.10
N ILE A 240 3.24 -17.63 4.97
CA ILE A 240 2.99 -18.45 6.16
C ILE A 240 1.97 -17.77 7.07
N VAL A 241 2.16 -16.49 7.39
CA VAL A 241 1.23 -15.74 8.25
C VAL A 241 -0.15 -15.63 7.62
N SER A 242 -0.25 -15.37 6.31
CA SER A 242 -1.53 -15.32 5.61
C SER A 242 -2.25 -16.68 5.62
N ILE A 243 -1.53 -17.79 5.44
CA ILE A 243 -2.09 -19.16 5.55
C ILE A 243 -2.61 -19.42 6.96
N VAL A 244 -1.82 -19.10 7.97
CA VAL A 244 -2.22 -19.26 9.37
C VAL A 244 -3.45 -18.41 9.69
N ALA A 245 -3.49 -17.15 9.23
CA ALA A 245 -4.63 -16.27 9.44
C ALA A 245 -5.89 -16.81 8.74
N TYR A 246 -5.77 -17.27 7.49
CA TYR A 246 -6.88 -17.85 6.73
C TYR A 246 -7.45 -19.11 7.39
N VAL A 247 -6.59 -20.09 7.73
CA VAL A 247 -7.02 -21.34 8.39
C VAL A 247 -7.59 -21.05 9.78
N SER A 248 -7.00 -20.12 10.52
CA SER A 248 -7.49 -19.70 11.84
C SER A 248 -8.90 -19.07 11.74
N ALA A 249 -9.16 -18.26 10.72
CA ALA A 249 -10.46 -17.64 10.49
C ALA A 249 -11.55 -18.69 10.18
N LEU A 250 -11.25 -19.65 9.30
CA LEU A 250 -12.14 -20.77 8.98
C LEU A 250 -12.47 -21.61 10.23
N TYR A 251 -11.44 -21.95 11.02
CA TYR A 251 -11.63 -22.76 12.23
C TYR A 251 -12.48 -22.06 13.30
N ARG A 252 -12.35 -20.73 13.43
CA ARG A 252 -13.12 -19.92 14.39
C ARG A 252 -14.52 -19.54 13.88
N GLY A 253 -14.81 -19.73 12.58
CA GLY A 253 -16.09 -19.34 11.97
C GLY A 253 -16.37 -17.83 12.01
N VAL A 254 -15.31 -17.00 12.10
CA VAL A 254 -15.36 -15.53 12.11
C VAL A 254 -15.20 -14.92 10.73
N GLU A 255 -15.48 -15.73 9.70
CA GLU A 255 -15.38 -15.37 8.29
C GLU A 255 -16.20 -14.11 7.99
N HIS A 256 -15.62 -13.19 7.24
CA HIS A 256 -16.29 -11.99 6.77
C HIS A 256 -16.21 -11.91 5.25
N ARG A 257 -17.37 -11.74 4.59
CA ARG A 257 -17.47 -11.49 3.15
C ARG A 257 -16.75 -12.55 2.27
N MET A 258 -16.95 -13.83 2.57
CA MET A 258 -16.48 -14.96 1.75
C MET A 258 -17.27 -15.03 0.43
N THR A 259 -16.57 -15.27 -0.68
CA THR A 259 -17.19 -15.51 -2.00
C THR A 259 -17.28 -16.98 -2.39
N GLY A 260 -16.63 -17.89 -1.63
CA GLY A 260 -16.64 -19.33 -1.89
C GLY A 260 -15.53 -19.81 -2.84
N SER A 261 -14.66 -18.90 -3.30
CA SER A 261 -13.43 -19.26 -4.02
C SER A 261 -12.24 -19.10 -3.09
N HIS A 262 -11.67 -20.23 -2.65
CA HIS A 262 -10.56 -20.23 -1.69
C HIS A 262 -9.37 -19.37 -2.11
N VAL A 263 -9.04 -19.30 -3.41
CA VAL A 263 -7.91 -18.49 -3.91
C VAL A 263 -8.19 -16.99 -3.76
N TYR A 264 -9.41 -16.55 -4.09
CA TYR A 264 -9.80 -15.16 -3.96
C TYR A 264 -9.99 -14.75 -2.49
N ASP A 265 -10.66 -15.61 -1.72
CA ASP A 265 -10.93 -15.43 -0.30
C ASP A 265 -9.63 -15.42 0.53
N PHE A 266 -8.63 -16.18 0.12
CA PHE A 266 -7.29 -16.15 0.72
C PHE A 266 -6.59 -14.79 0.51
N PHE A 267 -6.69 -14.21 -0.69
CA PHE A 267 -6.05 -12.95 -1.03
C PHE A 267 -6.72 -11.73 -0.42
N VAL A 268 -8.05 -11.69 -0.45
CA VAL A 268 -8.82 -10.60 0.17
C VAL A 268 -8.77 -10.70 1.69
N GLY A 269 -8.62 -11.92 2.22
CA GLY A 269 -8.56 -12.22 3.64
C GLY A 269 -9.93 -12.61 4.20
N ALA A 270 -9.94 -13.65 5.03
CA ALA A 270 -11.17 -14.20 5.61
C ALA A 270 -11.63 -13.47 6.89
N GLU A 271 -10.73 -12.82 7.62
CA GLU A 271 -11.02 -12.10 8.86
C GLU A 271 -10.73 -10.61 8.68
N LEU A 272 -11.66 -9.73 9.10
CA LEU A 272 -11.51 -8.29 8.91
C LEU A 272 -10.36 -7.70 9.75
N ASN A 273 -10.19 -8.17 11.00
CA ASN A 273 -9.14 -7.75 11.93
C ASN A 273 -8.66 -8.94 12.79
N PRO A 274 -7.75 -9.79 12.28
CA PRO A 274 -7.18 -10.88 13.05
C PRO A 274 -6.42 -10.34 14.26
N ARG A 275 -6.83 -10.79 15.45
CA ARG A 275 -6.24 -10.39 16.73
C ARG A 275 -5.57 -11.56 17.44
N LEU A 276 -4.32 -11.36 17.83
CA LEU A 276 -3.60 -12.28 18.71
C LEU A 276 -3.75 -11.83 20.16
N PHE A 277 -4.19 -12.74 21.03
CA PHE A 277 -4.41 -12.51 22.46
C PHE A 277 -5.35 -11.33 22.81
N GLY A 278 -6.17 -10.87 21.84
CA GLY A 278 -7.07 -9.73 22.02
C GLY A 278 -6.39 -8.37 22.13
N LEU A 279 -5.05 -8.33 22.14
CA LEU A 279 -4.23 -7.14 22.32
C LEU A 279 -3.52 -6.74 21.02
N LEU A 280 -2.94 -7.70 20.31
CA LEU A 280 -2.16 -7.44 19.09
C LEU A 280 -3.06 -7.54 17.87
N ASP A 281 -3.28 -6.41 17.21
CA ASP A 281 -3.98 -6.33 15.94
C ASP A 281 -2.97 -6.51 14.79
N PHE A 282 -3.06 -7.65 14.09
CA PHE A 282 -2.09 -7.97 13.04
C PHE A 282 -2.16 -6.98 11.88
N LYS A 283 -3.34 -6.46 11.55
CA LYS A 283 -3.50 -5.52 10.44
C LYS A 283 -2.70 -4.25 10.71
N MET A 284 -2.89 -3.67 11.89
CA MET A 284 -2.13 -2.50 12.31
C MET A 284 -0.62 -2.79 12.43
N PHE A 285 -0.26 -3.96 12.94
CA PHE A 285 1.13 -4.38 13.11
C PHE A 285 1.88 -4.48 11.77
N PHE A 286 1.30 -5.18 10.80
CA PHE A 286 1.89 -5.35 9.46
C PHE A 286 1.81 -4.09 8.59
N GLU A 287 0.82 -3.23 8.79
CA GLU A 287 0.68 -1.99 8.00
C GLU A 287 1.62 -0.87 8.48
N VAL A 288 1.77 -0.71 9.79
CA VAL A 288 2.45 0.47 10.35
C VAL A 288 3.88 0.18 10.80
N ARG A 289 4.18 -1.00 11.34
CA ARG A 289 5.47 -1.22 12.01
C ARG A 289 6.51 -1.83 11.11
N LEU A 290 6.31 -3.08 10.73
CA LEU A 290 7.29 -3.84 9.98
C LEU A 290 7.76 -3.12 8.70
N PRO A 291 6.89 -2.70 7.77
CA PRO A 291 7.34 -2.12 6.51
C PRO A 291 8.04 -0.77 6.70
N TRP A 292 7.46 0.14 7.48
CA TRP A 292 8.01 1.49 7.68
C TRP A 292 9.32 1.46 8.46
N PHE A 293 9.44 0.60 9.46
CA PHE A 293 10.65 0.52 10.27
C PHE A 293 11.77 -0.14 9.47
N ILE A 294 11.48 -1.21 8.72
CA ILE A 294 12.46 -1.85 7.82
C ILE A 294 12.91 -0.86 6.73
N LEU A 295 11.99 -0.08 6.16
CA LEU A 295 12.29 0.91 5.13
C LEU A 295 13.27 1.99 5.63
N LEU A 296 13.01 2.54 6.83
CA LEU A 296 13.93 3.46 7.47
C LEU A 296 15.27 2.79 7.76
N MET A 297 15.26 1.58 8.34
CA MET A 297 16.49 0.87 8.69
C MET A 297 17.37 0.59 7.48
N ILE A 298 16.79 0.22 6.32
CA ILE A 298 17.55 0.06 5.07
C ILE A 298 18.18 1.40 4.64
N SER A 299 17.44 2.51 4.77
CA SER A 299 17.95 3.83 4.39
C SER A 299 19.13 4.26 5.28
N VAL A 300 18.99 4.10 6.60
CA VAL A 300 20.05 4.41 7.56
C VAL A 300 21.24 3.45 7.39
N ALA A 301 20.99 2.17 7.13
CA ALA A 301 22.02 1.18 6.85
C ALA A 301 22.79 1.50 5.55
N THR A 302 22.11 2.04 4.53
CA THR A 302 22.74 2.55 3.30
C THR A 302 23.65 3.74 3.61
N ALA A 303 23.18 4.70 4.41
CA ALA A 303 24.01 5.83 4.84
C ALA A 303 25.24 5.37 5.64
N ALA A 304 25.06 4.43 6.56
CA ALA A 304 26.16 3.86 7.34
C ALA A 304 27.19 3.14 6.45
N ARG A 305 26.74 2.36 5.46
CA ARG A 305 27.64 1.67 4.50
C ARG A 305 28.39 2.66 3.62
N GLN A 306 27.73 3.73 3.18
CA GLN A 306 28.36 4.77 2.37
C GLN A 306 29.44 5.51 3.17
N TYR A 307 29.14 5.83 4.43
CA TYR A 307 30.10 6.46 5.34
C TYR A 307 31.33 5.59 5.59
N GLU A 308 31.16 4.27 5.80
CA GLU A 308 32.28 3.35 6.00
C GLU A 308 33.12 3.16 4.72
N SER A 309 32.47 3.09 3.55
CA SER A 309 33.16 2.82 2.27
C SER A 309 33.89 4.04 1.72
N PHE A 310 33.30 5.23 1.86
CA PHE A 310 33.79 6.46 1.21
C PHE A 310 34.21 7.56 2.19
N GLY A 311 33.87 7.45 3.48
CA GLY A 311 34.14 8.48 4.49
C GLY A 311 33.13 9.64 4.51
N TRP A 312 32.12 9.62 3.64
CA TRP A 312 31.07 10.65 3.55
C TRP A 312 29.75 10.04 3.07
N VAL A 313 28.65 10.75 3.33
CA VAL A 313 27.29 10.37 2.89
C VAL A 313 26.83 11.36 1.83
N SER A 314 26.28 10.86 0.72
CA SER A 314 25.82 11.74 -0.36
C SER A 314 24.50 12.41 -0.05
N GLY A 315 24.24 13.56 -0.70
CA GLY A 315 23.02 14.33 -0.49
C GLY A 315 21.75 13.55 -0.84
N GLU A 316 21.82 12.65 -1.83
CA GLU A 316 20.73 11.78 -2.25
C GLU A 316 20.35 10.78 -1.15
N VAL A 317 21.35 10.15 -0.51
CA VAL A 317 21.12 9.21 0.59
C VAL A 317 20.62 9.95 1.82
N GLY A 318 21.18 11.13 2.12
CA GLY A 318 20.67 12.00 3.19
C GLY A 318 19.21 12.41 2.99
N PHE A 319 18.83 12.73 1.75
CA PHE A 319 17.43 13.01 1.40
C PHE A 319 16.52 11.79 1.61
N LEU A 320 16.94 10.59 1.22
CA LEU A 320 16.17 9.37 1.44
C LEU A 320 15.99 9.06 2.94
N VAL A 321 17.03 9.22 3.75
CA VAL A 321 16.92 9.04 5.20
C VAL A 321 15.92 10.04 5.80
N LEU A 322 15.97 11.30 5.39
CA LEU A 322 15.02 12.32 5.85
C LEU A 322 13.58 12.03 5.40
N ALA A 323 13.40 11.54 4.18
CA ALA A 323 12.07 11.24 3.63
C ALA A 323 11.41 10.02 4.31
N HIS A 324 12.20 9.08 4.82
CA HIS A 324 11.70 7.89 5.52
C HIS A 324 11.60 8.04 7.05
N LEU A 325 12.05 9.16 7.61
CA LEU A 325 11.98 9.48 9.04
C LEU A 325 10.59 10.03 9.42
#